data_AF-A0A6C1T3N7-F1
#
_entry.id   AF-A0A6C1T3N7-F1
#
_cell.length_a   1.000
_cell.length_b   1.000
_cell.length_c   1.000
_cell.angle_alpha   90.00
_cell.angle_beta   90.00
_cell.angle_gamma   90.00
#
_symmetry.space_group_name_H-M   'P 1'
#
loop_
_entity.id
_entity.type
_entity.pdbx_description
1 polymer ?
#
loop_
_entity_poly.entity_id
_entity_poly.type
_entity_poly.pdbx_seq_one_letter_code
_entity_poly.pdbx_strand_id
1 'polypeptide(L)'
;MRAIDLIVLKLLLALALVGLSVVSIAMARTETRPLPVRIPPPPEFELRLAEDGQSFEMGGRVDFGLTAAFRKLVAAHPEVRKLRLDSHGGYIAEARGVVTVLRAHGIATHVERHCASACALIFAGGATRTLASDARIGLYGYSLREDRHFGMIDPEVEMQRDLAIYRAQGIDEAFVLRLAKLPQAPMWYPDRAELLAAHMITAP
;
A
#
# COMPACT_ATOMS: atom_id res chain seq x y z
N MET A 1 1.22 -29.64 -66.02
CA MET A 1 1.34 -29.57 -64.55
C MET A 1 2.42 -30.57 -64.15
N ARG A 2 3.58 -30.12 -63.68
CA ARG A 2 4.69 -31.02 -63.32
C ARG A 2 4.29 -31.80 -62.07
N ALA A 3 4.25 -33.12 -62.16
CA ALA A 3 4.09 -33.99 -61.00
C ALA A 3 5.24 -33.66 -60.04
N ILE A 4 4.92 -33.06 -58.90
CA ILE A 4 5.88 -32.95 -57.80
C ILE A 4 6.24 -34.41 -57.47
N ASP A 5 7.51 -34.74 -57.63
CA ASP A 5 8.03 -36.07 -57.34
C ASP A 5 7.59 -36.46 -55.92
N LEU A 6 6.96 -37.64 -55.78
CA LEU A 6 6.52 -38.18 -54.50
C LEU A 6 7.67 -38.22 -53.49
N ILE A 7 8.91 -38.33 -53.96
CA ILE A 7 10.12 -38.24 -53.13
C ILE A 7 10.29 -36.83 -52.56
N VAL A 8 10.12 -35.79 -53.37
CA VAL A 8 10.21 -34.38 -52.94
C VAL A 8 9.12 -34.05 -51.93
N LEU A 9 7.88 -34.52 -52.16
CA LEU A 9 6.78 -34.32 -51.21
C LEU A 9 7.03 -34.99 -49.85
N LYS A 10 7.56 -36.23 -49.85
CA LYS A 10 7.94 -36.95 -48.63
C LYS A 10 9.07 -36.24 -47.88
N LEU A 11 10.06 -35.70 -48.59
CA LEU A 11 11.16 -34.95 -47.99
C LEU A 11 10.67 -33.65 -47.34
N LEU A 12 9.80 -32.90 -48.01
CA LEU A 12 9.22 -31.68 -47.46
C LEU A 12 8.35 -31.96 -46.23
N LEU A 13 7.54 -33.03 -46.26
CA LEU A 13 6.73 -33.44 -45.11
C LEU A 13 7.60 -33.86 -43.92
N ALA A 14 8.67 -34.62 -44.17
CA ALA A 14 9.62 -35.01 -43.13
C ALA A 14 10.30 -33.78 -42.51
N LEU A 15 10.72 -32.82 -43.33
CA LEU A 15 11.34 -31.57 -42.85
C LEU A 15 10.36 -30.75 -41.98
N ALA A 16 9.10 -30.66 -42.40
CA ALA A 16 8.06 -29.96 -41.66
C ALA A 16 7.78 -30.63 -40.31
N LEU A 17 7.68 -31.97 -40.27
CA LEU A 17 7.45 -32.74 -39.04
C LEU A 17 8.64 -32.62 -38.06
N VAL A 18 9.88 -32.63 -38.56
CA VAL A 18 11.07 -32.38 -37.74
C VAL A 18 11.06 -30.96 -37.20
N GLY A 19 10.75 -29.96 -38.03
CA GLY A 19 10.62 -28.57 -37.59
C GLY A 19 9.58 -28.40 -36.49
N LEU A 20 8.40 -29.01 -36.65
CA LEU A 20 7.33 -28.98 -35.66
C LEU A 20 7.76 -29.65 -34.34
N SER A 21 8.46 -30.78 -34.42
CA SER A 21 8.96 -31.51 -33.25
C SER A 21 9.99 -30.71 -32.48
N VAL A 22 10.92 -30.03 -33.17
CA VAL A 22 11.94 -29.16 -32.54
C VAL A 22 11.28 -27.99 -31.81
N VAL A 23 10.27 -27.35 -32.42
CA VAL A 23 9.51 -26.26 -31.81
C VAL A 23 8.75 -26.74 -30.57
N SER A 24 8.04 -27.87 -30.66
CA SER A 24 7.32 -28.45 -29.52
C SER A 24 8.25 -28.81 -28.35
N ILE A 25 9.42 -29.38 -28.64
CA ILE A 25 10.43 -29.70 -27.62
C ILE A 25 10.99 -28.42 -26.98
N ALA A 26 11.24 -27.37 -27.78
CA ALA A 26 11.70 -26.09 -27.28
C ALA A 26 10.66 -25.42 -26.36
N MET A 27 9.37 -25.44 -26.76
CA MET A 27 8.27 -24.92 -25.95
C MET A 27 8.10 -25.71 -24.63
N ALA A 28 8.15 -27.04 -24.68
CA ALA A 28 8.09 -27.87 -23.48
C ALA A 28 9.27 -27.59 -22.52
N ARG A 29 10.47 -27.30 -23.05
CA ARG A 29 11.63 -26.89 -22.23
C ARG A 29 11.49 -25.49 -21.61
N THR A 30 10.76 -24.58 -22.25
CA THR A 30 10.47 -23.26 -21.66
C THR A 30 9.40 -23.33 -20.59
N GLU A 31 8.37 -24.15 -20.76
CA GLU A 31 7.31 -24.35 -19.76
C GLU A 31 7.80 -25.09 -18.50
N THR A 32 8.79 -25.97 -18.65
CA THR A 32 9.35 -26.75 -17.54
C THR A 32 10.40 -26.01 -16.71
N ARG A 33 10.77 -24.78 -17.08
CA ARG A 33 11.59 -23.93 -16.21
C ARG A 33 10.67 -23.25 -15.20
N PRO A 34 10.65 -23.68 -13.91
CA PRO A 34 9.94 -22.91 -12.90
C PRO A 34 10.50 -21.49 -12.91
N LEU A 35 9.60 -20.50 -12.93
CA LEU A 35 10.01 -19.13 -12.69
C LEU A 35 10.84 -19.10 -11.42
N PRO A 36 11.99 -18.40 -11.39
CA PRO A 36 12.76 -18.28 -10.17
C PRO A 36 11.82 -17.77 -9.07
N VAL A 37 11.64 -18.58 -8.03
CA VAL A 37 10.87 -18.19 -6.85
C VAL A 37 11.60 -17.01 -6.24
N ARG A 38 11.16 -15.80 -6.54
CA ARG A 38 11.60 -14.61 -5.85
C ARG A 38 10.93 -14.67 -4.48
N ILE A 39 11.67 -15.16 -3.48
CA ILE A 39 11.26 -15.02 -2.08
C ILE A 39 11.22 -13.50 -1.83
N PRO A 40 10.05 -12.90 -1.57
CA PRO A 40 10.00 -11.49 -1.24
C PRO A 40 10.85 -11.27 0.02
N PRO A 41 11.55 -10.13 0.13
CA PRO A 41 12.24 -9.79 1.36
C PRO A 41 11.25 -9.83 2.53
N PRO A 42 11.73 -10.10 3.75
CA PRO A 42 10.88 -10.04 4.93
C PRO A 42 10.24 -8.64 5.01
N PRO A 43 8.99 -8.54 5.48
CA PRO A 43 8.33 -7.25 5.62
C PRO A 43 9.11 -6.35 6.58
N GLU A 44 9.23 -5.07 6.24
CA GLU A 44 9.96 -4.08 7.04
C GLU A 44 9.08 -3.42 8.13
N PHE A 45 8.13 -4.17 8.70
CA PHE A 45 7.24 -3.69 9.76
C PHE A 45 7.19 -4.64 10.95
N GLU A 46 6.87 -4.08 12.11
CA GLU A 46 6.47 -4.81 13.29
C GLU A 46 4.98 -4.56 13.55
N LEU A 47 4.22 -5.62 13.80
CA LEU A 47 2.82 -5.53 14.18
C LEU A 47 2.52 -6.58 15.24
N ARG A 48 2.09 -6.14 16.42
CA ARG A 48 1.82 -7.03 17.56
C ARG A 48 0.73 -6.49 18.46
N LEU A 49 0.21 -7.36 19.33
CA LEU A 49 -0.53 -6.94 20.51
C LEU A 49 0.46 -6.36 21.52
N ALA A 50 0.11 -5.25 22.16
CA ALA A 50 0.87 -4.70 23.29
C ALA A 50 0.88 -5.69 24.46
N GLU A 51 1.90 -5.60 25.32
CA GLU A 51 2.05 -6.51 26.47
C GLU A 51 0.85 -6.44 27.42
N ASP A 52 0.21 -5.29 27.52
CA ASP A 52 -0.99 -5.06 28.34
C ASP A 52 -2.28 -5.61 27.71
N GLY A 53 -2.24 -6.05 26.45
CA GLY A 53 -3.40 -6.53 25.71
C GLY A 53 -4.42 -5.45 25.35
N GLN A 54 -4.13 -4.17 25.55
CA GLN A 54 -5.10 -3.07 25.38
C GLN A 54 -5.02 -2.39 24.02
N SER A 55 -3.92 -2.60 23.29
CA SER A 55 -3.69 -1.97 22.00
C SER A 55 -2.89 -2.85 21.06
N PHE A 56 -3.06 -2.62 19.77
CA PHE A 56 -2.12 -3.06 18.75
C PHE A 56 -0.98 -2.04 18.65
N GLU A 57 0.21 -2.51 18.33
CA GLU A 57 1.39 -1.69 18.10
C GLU A 57 1.92 -1.96 16.70
N MET A 58 2.01 -0.90 15.89
CA MET A 58 2.58 -0.92 14.55
C MET A 58 3.78 0.02 14.49
N GLY A 59 4.92 -0.57 14.10
CA GLY A 59 6.19 0.11 13.96
C GLY A 59 6.85 -0.20 12.60
N GLY A 60 7.79 0.63 12.20
CA GLY A 60 8.57 0.43 10.98
C GLY A 60 7.86 0.95 9.73
N ARG A 61 8.14 0.37 8.57
CA ARG A 61 7.64 0.82 7.27
C ARG A 61 6.19 0.38 7.07
N VAL A 62 5.36 1.19 6.43
CA VAL A 62 4.07 0.70 5.90
C VAL A 62 4.39 -0.19 4.68
N ASP A 63 4.56 -1.50 4.91
CA ASP A 63 5.07 -2.43 3.91
C ASP A 63 4.03 -3.47 3.44
N PHE A 64 4.35 -4.17 2.34
CA PHE A 64 3.48 -5.21 1.77
C PHE A 64 3.09 -6.26 2.80
N GLY A 65 1.80 -6.59 2.84
CA GLY A 65 1.24 -7.59 3.76
C GLY A 65 0.80 -7.04 5.10
N LEU A 66 1.05 -5.76 5.41
CA LEU A 66 0.60 -5.12 6.66
C LEU A 66 -0.91 -5.23 6.84
N THR A 67 -1.69 -4.96 5.79
CA THR A 67 -3.16 -5.04 5.85
C THR A 67 -3.62 -6.46 6.21
N ALA A 68 -3.02 -7.47 5.59
CA ALA A 68 -3.38 -8.86 5.84
C ALA A 68 -3.01 -9.29 7.27
N ALA A 69 -1.83 -8.89 7.74
CA ALA A 69 -1.38 -9.11 9.10
C ALA A 69 -2.32 -8.44 10.12
N PHE A 70 -2.72 -7.18 9.86
CA PHE A 70 -3.62 -6.45 10.73
C PHE A 70 -5.03 -7.03 10.78
N ARG A 71 -5.59 -7.46 9.65
CA ARG A 71 -6.87 -8.21 9.65
C ARG A 71 -6.80 -9.46 10.50
N LYS A 72 -5.72 -10.23 10.39
CA LYS A 72 -5.53 -11.45 11.18
C LYS A 72 -5.44 -11.13 12.67
N LEU A 73 -4.69 -10.08 13.03
CA LEU A 73 -4.51 -9.68 14.43
C LEU A 73 -5.81 -9.16 15.05
N VAL A 74 -6.55 -8.33 14.33
CA VAL A 74 -7.88 -7.84 14.76
C VAL A 74 -8.89 -8.98 14.91
N ALA A 75 -8.86 -9.97 14.01
CA ALA A 75 -9.71 -11.15 14.12
C ALA A 75 -9.37 -12.02 15.34
N ALA A 76 -8.10 -12.08 15.74
CA ALA A 76 -7.64 -12.81 16.92
C ALA A 76 -7.94 -12.08 18.24
N HIS A 77 -8.03 -10.74 18.21
CA HIS A 77 -8.25 -9.89 19.38
C HIS A 77 -9.40 -8.89 19.14
N PRO A 78 -10.64 -9.39 18.95
CA PRO A 78 -11.79 -8.57 18.59
C PRO A 78 -12.26 -7.63 19.70
N GLU A 79 -11.66 -7.64 20.88
CA GLU A 79 -11.88 -6.71 22.00
C GLU A 79 -11.02 -5.45 21.92
N VAL A 80 -9.88 -5.50 21.22
CA VAL A 80 -8.92 -4.40 21.17
C VAL A 80 -9.41 -3.32 20.21
N ARG A 81 -9.37 -2.06 20.65
CA ARG A 81 -9.92 -0.90 19.92
C ARG A 81 -8.93 0.24 19.71
N LYS A 82 -7.62 0.00 19.90
CA LYS A 82 -6.59 1.01 19.74
C LYS A 82 -5.42 0.48 18.92
N LEU A 83 -4.92 1.27 17.98
CA LEU A 83 -3.69 1.05 17.23
C LEU A 83 -2.70 2.17 17.56
N ARG A 84 -1.55 1.82 18.14
CA ARG A 84 -0.41 2.71 18.38
C ARG A 84 0.50 2.66 17.16
N LEU A 85 0.91 3.83 16.68
CA LEU A 85 1.63 4.02 15.42
C LEU A 85 3.00 4.67 15.66
N ASP A 86 4.02 4.12 15.03
CA ASP A 86 5.34 4.74 14.91
C ASP A 86 6.01 4.40 13.56
N SER A 87 5.84 5.27 12.57
CA SER A 87 6.22 4.96 11.19
C SER A 87 6.50 6.19 10.33
N HIS A 88 7.56 6.11 9.52
CA HIS A 88 7.86 7.10 8.48
C HIS A 88 7.00 6.95 7.21
N GLY A 89 6.09 5.98 7.17
CA GLY A 89 5.22 5.71 6.02
C GLY A 89 5.74 4.59 5.13
N GLY A 90 5.29 4.57 3.87
CA GLY A 90 5.56 3.48 2.93
C GLY A 90 4.49 3.36 1.85
N TYR A 91 4.02 2.15 1.58
CA TYR A 91 3.04 1.88 0.53
C TYR A 91 1.65 2.40 0.90
N ILE A 92 1.17 3.39 0.15
CA ILE A 92 -0.14 4.02 0.37
C ILE A 92 -1.31 3.02 0.23
N ALA A 93 -1.16 2.01 -0.64
CA ALA A 93 -2.17 0.97 -0.81
C ALA A 93 -2.37 0.14 0.47
N GLU A 94 -1.29 -0.16 1.19
CA GLU A 94 -1.35 -0.86 2.49
C GLU A 94 -1.95 0.04 3.56
N ALA A 95 -1.62 1.34 3.56
CA ALA A 95 -2.27 2.31 4.45
C ALA A 95 -3.80 2.35 4.27
N ARG A 96 -4.29 2.41 3.02
CA ARG A 96 -5.73 2.36 2.73
C ARG A 96 -6.39 1.06 3.19
N GLY A 97 -5.67 -0.06 3.02
CA GLY A 97 -6.10 -1.36 3.50
C GLY A 97 -6.28 -1.36 5.02
N VAL A 98 -5.30 -0.83 5.76
CA VAL A 98 -5.39 -0.65 7.22
C VAL A 98 -6.55 0.28 7.59
N VAL A 99 -6.73 1.42 6.90
CA VAL A 99 -7.88 2.33 7.13
C VAL A 99 -9.22 1.60 7.00
N THR A 100 -9.36 0.70 6.03
CA THR A 100 -10.58 -0.10 5.87
C THR A 100 -10.84 -0.97 7.09
N VAL A 101 -9.79 -1.59 7.66
CA VAL A 101 -9.89 -2.39 8.89
C VAL A 101 -10.24 -1.51 10.09
N LEU A 102 -9.57 -0.36 10.24
CA LEU A 102 -9.84 0.58 11.33
C LEU A 102 -11.32 0.98 11.37
N ARG A 103 -11.86 1.34 10.20
CA ARG A 103 -13.26 1.75 10.05
C ARG A 103 -14.25 0.63 10.31
N ALA A 104 -13.98 -0.56 9.78
CA ALA A 104 -14.86 -1.73 9.98
C ALA A 104 -14.99 -2.14 11.46
N HIS A 105 -13.96 -1.87 12.27
CA HIS A 105 -13.90 -2.29 13.67
C HIS A 105 -13.93 -1.14 14.68
N GLY A 106 -14.09 0.12 14.23
CA GLY A 106 -14.12 1.28 15.11
C GLY A 106 -12.83 1.46 15.93
N ILE A 107 -11.67 1.15 15.35
CA ILE A 107 -10.38 1.20 16.04
C ILE A 107 -9.85 2.63 16.06
N ALA A 108 -9.51 3.13 17.24
CA ALA A 108 -8.83 4.39 17.46
C ALA A 108 -7.35 4.32 17.09
N THR A 109 -6.77 5.44 16.70
CA THR A 109 -5.34 5.56 16.41
C THR A 109 -4.65 6.50 17.40
N HIS A 110 -3.42 6.14 17.75
CA HIS A 110 -2.56 6.92 18.62
C HIS A 110 -1.15 6.94 18.07
N VAL A 111 -0.48 8.08 18.06
CA VAL A 111 0.93 8.16 17.65
C VAL A 111 1.79 8.41 18.88
N GLU A 112 2.75 7.52 19.09
CA GLU A 112 3.66 7.56 20.23
C GLU A 112 4.84 8.51 20.00
N ARG A 113 5.39 8.53 18.79
CA ARG A 113 6.59 9.32 18.46
C ARG A 113 6.48 9.98 17.09
N HIS A 114 6.32 9.20 16.03
CA HIS A 114 6.34 9.76 14.69
C HIS A 114 5.39 9.02 13.77
N CYS A 115 4.65 9.75 12.96
CA CYS A 115 3.79 9.15 11.95
C CYS A 115 3.75 10.05 10.72
N ALA A 116 4.38 9.61 9.63
CA ALA A 116 4.51 10.42 8.43
C ALA A 116 4.05 9.70 7.16
N SER A 117 3.75 10.49 6.11
CA SER A 117 3.39 9.98 4.79
C SER A 117 2.20 9.02 4.88
N ALA A 118 2.32 7.79 4.36
CA ALA A 118 1.27 6.77 4.42
C ALA A 118 0.81 6.45 5.86
N CYS A 119 1.67 6.59 6.88
CA CYS A 119 1.25 6.44 8.27
C CYS A 119 0.21 7.50 8.66
N ALA A 120 0.37 8.75 8.21
CA ALA A 120 -0.57 9.83 8.53
C ALA A 120 -1.98 9.55 7.98
N LEU A 121 -2.08 8.85 6.85
CA LEU A 121 -3.35 8.35 6.31
C LEU A 121 -3.97 7.27 7.22
N ILE A 122 -3.16 6.33 7.71
CA ILE A 122 -3.61 5.31 8.68
C ILE A 122 -4.14 6.00 9.93
N PHE A 123 -3.36 6.94 10.48
CA PHE A 123 -3.75 7.74 11.64
C PHE A 123 -5.09 8.46 11.40
N ALA A 124 -5.25 9.14 10.27
CA ALA A 124 -6.49 9.84 9.92
C ALA A 124 -7.72 8.91 9.90
N GLY A 125 -7.56 7.65 9.49
CA GLY A 125 -8.64 6.66 9.43
C GLY A 125 -9.13 6.11 10.78
N GLY A 126 -8.51 6.49 11.90
CA GLY A 126 -8.90 6.03 13.24
C GLY A 126 -10.23 6.63 13.72
N ALA A 127 -10.98 5.86 14.51
CA ALA A 127 -12.26 6.29 15.09
C ALA A 127 -12.12 7.50 16.02
N THR A 128 -11.10 7.47 16.88
CA THR A 128 -10.56 8.65 17.58
C THR A 128 -9.06 8.71 17.32
N ARG A 129 -8.50 9.92 17.38
CA ARG A 129 -7.14 10.23 16.94
C ARG A 129 -6.43 11.02 18.02
N THR A 130 -5.36 10.47 18.56
CA THR A 130 -4.62 11.03 19.70
C THR A 130 -3.12 11.04 19.46
N LEU A 131 -2.41 11.94 20.13
CA LEU A 131 -0.99 12.21 19.90
C LEU A 131 -0.27 12.36 21.24
N ALA A 132 0.76 11.55 21.51
CA ALA A 132 1.64 11.76 22.66
C ALA A 132 2.28 13.17 22.62
N SER A 133 2.70 13.71 23.78
CA SER A 133 3.13 15.12 23.93
C SER A 133 4.09 15.60 22.85
N ASP A 134 5.14 14.82 22.61
CA ASP A 134 6.26 15.14 21.71
C ASP A 134 6.15 14.45 20.34
N ALA A 135 5.04 13.76 20.10
CA ALA A 135 4.83 13.08 18.84
C ALA A 135 4.48 14.06 17.72
N ARG A 136 4.78 13.67 16.47
CA ARG A 136 4.61 14.53 15.29
C ARG A 136 4.00 13.80 14.12
N ILE A 137 3.13 14.50 13.37
CA ILE A 137 2.54 14.03 12.11
C ILE A 137 3.24 14.72 10.95
N GLY A 138 3.78 13.93 10.02
CA GLY A 138 4.46 14.43 8.83
C GLY A 138 3.64 14.26 7.56
N LEU A 139 3.44 15.34 6.82
CA LEU A 139 2.62 15.39 5.61
C LEU A 139 3.42 15.97 4.43
N TYR A 140 3.25 15.42 3.24
CA TYR A 140 3.72 15.98 1.98
C TYR A 140 2.73 15.60 0.87
N GLY A 141 2.79 16.26 -0.29
CA GLY A 141 1.79 16.06 -1.35
C GLY A 141 2.03 14.80 -2.20
N TYR A 142 1.48 14.77 -3.42
CA TYR A 142 1.78 13.74 -4.42
C TYR A 142 2.77 14.28 -5.45
N SER A 143 3.59 13.42 -6.04
CA SER A 143 4.49 13.80 -7.12
C SER A 143 3.69 13.89 -8.41
N LEU A 144 2.89 14.94 -8.54
CA LEU A 144 2.09 15.24 -9.72
C LEU A 144 3.02 15.87 -10.77
N ARG A 145 3.76 15.06 -11.52
CA ARG A 145 4.45 15.52 -12.74
C ARG A 145 3.59 15.14 -13.93
N GLU A 146 3.33 16.11 -14.82
CA GLU A 146 2.44 15.98 -15.98
C GLU A 146 2.80 14.80 -16.91
N ASP A 147 4.06 14.35 -16.87
CA ASP A 147 4.61 13.29 -17.72
C ASP A 147 4.63 11.89 -17.06
N ARG A 148 4.22 11.75 -15.80
CA ARG A 148 4.35 10.47 -15.05
C ARG A 148 3.01 9.81 -14.78
N HIS A 149 2.41 9.28 -15.84
CA HIS A 149 1.47 8.16 -15.69
C HIS A 149 2.31 6.90 -15.43
N PHE A 150 2.17 6.29 -14.24
CA PHE A 150 2.79 5.00 -13.95
C PHE A 150 1.93 3.90 -14.59
N GLY A 151 2.01 3.79 -15.92
CA GLY A 151 1.11 2.94 -16.69
C GLY A 151 -0.35 3.40 -16.57
N MET A 152 -1.21 2.56 -16.00
CA MET A 152 -2.65 2.84 -15.85
C MET A 152 -3.02 3.60 -14.57
N ILE A 153 -2.02 4.06 -13.78
CA ILE A 153 -2.25 4.78 -12.52
C ILE A 153 -2.19 6.28 -12.77
N ASP A 154 -3.30 6.97 -12.50
CA ASP A 154 -3.40 8.42 -12.46
C ASP A 154 -3.12 8.92 -11.02
N PRO A 155 -1.99 9.62 -10.79
CA PRO A 155 -1.64 10.12 -9.47
C PRO A 155 -2.65 11.11 -8.86
N GLU A 156 -3.36 11.88 -9.69
CA GLU A 156 -4.36 12.84 -9.20
C GLU A 156 -5.58 12.10 -8.66
N VAL A 157 -6.08 11.10 -9.39
CA VAL A 157 -7.20 10.26 -8.95
C VAL A 157 -6.85 9.54 -7.65
N GLU A 158 -5.63 9.02 -7.54
CA GLU A 158 -5.16 8.34 -6.33
C GLU A 158 -5.02 9.31 -5.15
N MET A 159 -4.52 10.53 -5.37
CA MET A 159 -4.50 11.57 -4.35
C MET A 159 -5.91 11.93 -3.89
N GLN A 160 -6.87 12.13 -4.82
CA GLN A 160 -8.25 12.45 -4.46
C GLN A 160 -8.92 11.34 -3.65
N ARG A 161 -8.61 10.07 -3.94
CA ARG A 161 -9.05 8.93 -3.13
C ARG A 161 -8.53 9.01 -1.69
N ASP A 162 -7.28 9.44 -1.50
CA ASP A 162 -6.68 9.59 -0.18
C ASP A 162 -7.26 10.79 0.56
N LEU A 163 -7.40 11.94 -0.10
CA LEU A 163 -8.04 13.13 0.47
C LEU A 163 -9.48 12.86 0.92
N ALA A 164 -10.22 12.01 0.20
CA ALA A 164 -11.56 11.59 0.58
C ALA A 164 -11.60 10.84 1.94
N ILE A 165 -10.52 10.13 2.32
CA ILE A 165 -10.41 9.52 3.65
C ILE A 165 -10.35 10.61 4.72
N TYR A 166 -9.53 11.65 4.52
CA TYR A 166 -9.43 12.76 5.48
C TYR A 166 -10.78 13.47 5.65
N ARG A 167 -11.45 13.81 4.54
CA ARG A 167 -12.79 14.43 4.55
C ARG A 167 -13.83 13.58 5.26
N ALA A 168 -13.85 12.29 4.98
CA ALA A 168 -14.81 11.37 5.58
C ALA A 168 -14.58 11.14 7.09
N GLN A 169 -13.48 11.64 7.65
CA GLN A 169 -13.18 11.64 9.09
C GLN A 169 -13.45 13.00 9.76
N GLY A 170 -14.05 13.94 9.02
CA GLY A 170 -14.42 15.26 9.52
C GLY A 170 -13.24 16.23 9.68
N ILE A 171 -12.12 15.96 9.01
CA ILE A 171 -10.98 16.88 8.98
C ILE A 171 -11.37 18.12 8.17
N ASP A 172 -11.02 19.28 8.70
CA ASP A 172 -11.39 20.57 8.12
C ASP A 172 -10.95 20.69 6.66
N GLU A 173 -11.85 21.19 5.81
CA GLU A 173 -11.62 21.26 4.37
C GLU A 173 -10.43 22.16 4.02
N ALA A 174 -10.15 23.23 4.79
CA ALA A 174 -8.98 24.08 4.53
C ALA A 174 -7.67 23.31 4.76
N PHE A 175 -7.63 22.42 5.75
CA PHE A 175 -6.48 21.55 5.99
C PHE A 175 -6.31 20.53 4.85
N VAL A 176 -7.41 19.92 4.40
CA VAL A 176 -7.40 18.97 3.26
C VAL A 176 -6.95 19.66 1.97
N LEU A 177 -7.44 20.86 1.68
CA LEU A 177 -7.04 21.65 0.51
C LEU A 177 -5.58 22.10 0.58
N ARG A 178 -5.05 22.35 1.78
CA ARG A 178 -3.62 22.61 1.97
C ARG A 178 -2.80 21.35 1.69
N LEU A 179 -3.21 20.20 2.24
CA LEU A 179 -2.56 18.90 2.01
C LEU A 179 -2.45 18.58 0.51
N ALA A 180 -3.53 18.81 -0.25
CA ALA A 180 -3.58 18.61 -1.71
C ALA A 180 -2.55 19.44 -2.49
N LYS A 181 -2.06 20.54 -1.92
CA LYS A 181 -1.13 21.49 -2.57
C LYS A 181 0.30 21.40 -2.05
N LEU A 182 0.57 20.52 -1.09
CA LEU A 182 1.92 20.40 -0.54
C LEU A 182 2.90 19.91 -1.61
N PRO A 183 4.16 20.38 -1.61
CA PRO A 183 5.20 19.79 -2.43
C PRO A 183 5.60 18.40 -1.89
N GLN A 184 6.40 17.65 -2.67
CA GLN A 184 7.03 16.40 -2.20
C GLN A 184 8.07 16.61 -1.09
N ALA A 185 8.70 17.78 -1.09
CA ALA A 185 9.69 18.17 -0.11
C ALA A 185 9.72 19.71 0.01
N PRO A 186 10.03 20.26 1.20
CA PRO A 186 10.21 19.55 2.47
C PRO A 186 8.89 18.98 3.01
N MET A 187 8.98 18.06 3.97
CA MET A 187 7.81 17.56 4.70
C MET A 187 7.26 18.68 5.61
N TRP A 188 5.94 18.82 5.62
CA TRP A 188 5.24 19.71 6.52
C TRP A 188 4.88 18.98 7.82
N TYR A 189 5.19 19.61 8.94
CA TYR A 189 4.84 19.15 10.29
C TYR A 189 3.97 20.23 10.95
N PRO A 190 2.63 20.10 10.90
CA PRO A 190 1.73 20.99 11.62
C PRO A 190 1.94 20.84 13.13
N ASP A 191 1.79 21.93 13.88
CA ASP A 191 1.85 21.87 15.33
C ASP A 191 0.55 21.27 15.92
N ARG A 192 0.55 20.96 17.23
CA ARG A 192 -0.61 20.37 17.90
C ARG A 192 -1.85 21.25 17.81
N ALA A 193 -1.71 22.57 17.90
CA ALA A 193 -2.84 23.49 17.85
C ALA A 193 -3.48 23.49 16.46
N GLU A 194 -2.67 23.47 15.41
CA GLU A 194 -3.11 23.33 14.02
C GLU A 194 -3.80 21.98 13.77
N LEU A 195 -3.25 20.88 14.30
CA LEU A 195 -3.86 19.56 14.20
C LEU A 195 -5.20 19.46 14.94
N LEU A 196 -5.35 20.10 16.09
CA LEU A 196 -6.62 20.17 16.84
C LEU A 196 -7.64 21.04 16.11
N ALA A 197 -7.24 22.23 15.66
CA ALA A 197 -8.12 23.16 14.94
C ALA A 197 -8.65 22.55 13.63
N ALA A 198 -7.85 21.72 12.96
CA ALA A 198 -8.25 21.01 11.74
C ALA A 198 -9.06 19.72 12.01
N HIS A 199 -9.32 19.36 13.27
CA HIS A 199 -9.86 18.06 13.67
C HIS A 199 -9.05 16.87 13.13
N MET A 200 -7.73 17.05 12.91
CA MET A 200 -6.80 15.97 12.59
C MET A 200 -6.55 15.09 13.82
N ILE A 201 -6.54 15.71 15.00
CA ILE A 201 -6.56 15.08 16.33
C ILE A 201 -7.94 15.35 16.95
N THR A 202 -8.52 14.37 17.63
CA THR A 202 -9.88 14.48 18.20
C THR A 202 -9.91 14.49 19.72
N ALA A 203 -8.80 14.21 20.40
CA ALA A 203 -8.68 14.37 21.85
C ALA A 203 -7.27 14.87 22.20
N PRO A 204 -7.15 15.70 23.26
CA PRO A 204 -5.88 16.36 23.64
C PRO A 204 -4.74 15.38 23.92
#